data_AF-A0A7J3P580-F1
#
_entry.id   AF-A0A7J3P580-F1
#
_cell.length_a   1.000
_cell.length_b   1.000
_cell.length_c   1.000
_cell.angle_alpha   90.00
_cell.angle_beta   90.00
_cell.angle_gamma   90.00
#
_symmetry.space_group_name_H-M   'P 1'
#
loop_
_entity.id
_entity.type
_entity.pdbx_description
1 polymer ?
#
loop_
_entity_poly.entity_id
_entity_poly.type
_entity_poly.pdbx_seq_one_letter_code
_entity_poly.pdbx_strand_id
1 'polypeptide(L)'
;MVYSRGFAMYSRPFAVHLLTPGKPGPEEAFRAAERILESTFPGWRSGRDYLAYVGYEELHLEAEPARSAYVAVQFHIGEGIEGVQAVSTVPPSLAAAVEEYRKAWLTLDLDDKSEYGKAKLIDVVDRLRADGLPLKVYETHRGFHVRARLPEPRPLREILELRRELWDDSFRVRIDEAYLGSGLGFLTNLLFNEKHWRDTPGGSLQRTVEVEVDPERITVEFKLPSAAAFKCSIETDRGIIEVDGAILFRGRFGLRQMEMIRTSIEDNFWEYGYAYATASSNAYATASSIRAAYRRVSPYLASLLDKCVITLEEGAVVVHAPDNDTAARLIGRQGANVRLVEREVGLRIKIVVPQTLPEPPEVEMKRRLQELLKALV
;
A
#
# COMPACT_ATOMS: atom_id res chain seq x y z
N MET A 1 -2.87 20.86 16.28
CA MET A 1 -1.43 20.51 16.41
C MET A 1 -1.31 19.24 17.23
N VAL A 2 -0.45 18.30 16.86
CA VAL A 2 -0.20 17.07 17.61
C VAL A 2 1.28 16.93 17.86
N TYR A 3 1.66 16.79 19.12
CA TYR A 3 2.97 16.30 19.52
C TYR A 3 2.88 14.80 19.77
N SER A 4 3.85 14.03 19.28
CA SER A 4 3.97 12.61 19.60
C SER A 4 5.44 12.22 19.79
N ARG A 5 5.68 11.31 20.73
CA ARG A 5 7.02 10.77 21.02
C ARG A 5 7.07 9.30 20.65
N GLY A 6 7.77 8.99 19.56
CA GLY A 6 7.95 7.62 19.06
C GLY A 6 7.64 7.51 17.57
N PHE A 7 8.58 6.96 16.81
CA PHE A 7 8.35 6.53 15.42
C PHE A 7 8.75 5.06 15.32
N ALA A 8 7.93 4.28 14.61
CA ALA A 8 8.03 2.85 14.31
C ALA A 8 7.34 1.84 15.26
N MET A 9 7.28 2.02 16.59
CA MET A 9 6.64 1.02 17.48
C MET A 9 5.99 1.56 18.78
N TYR A 10 5.77 2.89 18.91
CA TYR A 10 5.27 3.51 20.16
C TYR A 10 5.89 2.91 21.44
N SER A 11 7.21 2.70 21.47
CA SER A 11 7.90 2.22 22.68
C SER A 11 7.69 3.15 23.88
N ARG A 12 7.25 4.40 23.64
CA ARG A 12 6.44 5.17 24.58
C ARG A 12 5.16 5.68 23.95
N PRO A 13 4.03 5.59 24.65
CA PRO A 13 2.73 5.80 24.05
C PRO A 13 2.16 7.21 24.31
N PHE A 14 2.95 8.28 24.26
CA PHE A 14 2.44 9.60 24.66
C PHE A 14 2.25 10.55 23.47
N ALA A 15 1.11 11.24 23.45
CA ALA A 15 0.86 12.34 22.54
C ALA A 15 0.10 13.49 23.22
N VAL A 16 0.23 14.70 22.67
CA VAL A 16 -0.55 15.87 23.09
C VAL A 16 -1.17 16.49 21.86
N HIS A 17 -2.50 16.59 21.85
CA HIS A 17 -3.28 17.29 20.84
C HIS A 17 -3.59 18.68 21.38
N LEU A 18 -3.01 19.72 20.77
CA LEU A 18 -3.34 21.12 21.04
C LEU A 18 -4.31 21.65 19.97
N LEU A 19 -5.43 22.20 20.43
CA LEU A 19 -6.37 22.96 19.62
C LEU A 19 -6.18 24.44 19.95
N THR A 20 -5.73 25.21 18.96
CA THR A 20 -5.31 26.60 19.14
C THR A 20 -5.86 27.46 17.99
N PRO A 21 -6.28 28.71 18.24
CA PRO A 21 -6.78 29.60 17.18
C PRO A 21 -5.67 30.05 16.21
N GLY A 22 -4.41 30.08 16.66
CA GLY A 22 -3.25 30.36 15.81
C GLY A 22 -2.31 29.17 15.74
N LYS A 23 -1.47 29.13 14.69
CA LYS A 23 -0.39 28.15 14.54
C LYS A 23 0.82 28.58 15.38
N PRO A 24 1.12 27.92 16.53
CA PRO A 24 2.31 28.25 17.32
C PRO A 24 3.58 27.88 16.57
N GLY A 25 4.69 28.54 16.90
CA GLY A 25 6.00 28.16 16.36
C GLY A 25 6.38 26.72 16.78
N PRO A 26 7.14 25.96 15.96
CA PRO A 26 7.50 24.57 16.28
C PRO A 26 8.16 24.38 17.64
N GLU A 27 9.11 25.25 18.00
CA GLU A 27 9.79 25.17 19.30
C GLU A 27 8.85 25.46 20.47
N GLU A 28 7.91 26.40 20.29
CA GLU A 28 6.88 26.70 21.29
C GLU A 28 5.94 25.51 21.46
N ALA A 29 5.53 24.90 20.35
CA ALA A 29 4.71 23.70 20.32
C ALA A 29 5.36 22.52 21.06
N PHE A 30 6.65 22.25 20.79
CA PHE A 30 7.42 21.24 21.52
C PHE A 30 7.40 21.51 23.02
N ARG A 31 7.80 22.71 23.47
CA ARG A 31 7.83 23.07 24.90
C ARG A 31 6.46 23.02 25.56
N ALA A 32 5.40 23.43 24.86
CA ALA A 32 4.03 23.37 25.37
C ALA A 32 3.59 21.93 25.62
N ALA A 33 3.82 21.04 24.64
CA ALA A 33 3.50 19.62 24.78
C ALA A 33 4.29 18.94 25.91
N GLU A 34 5.59 19.19 26.00
CA GLU A 34 6.42 18.62 27.07
C GLU A 34 5.97 19.06 28.47
N ARG A 35 5.59 20.34 28.65
CA ARG A 35 5.05 20.83 29.92
C ARG A 35 3.75 20.12 30.30
N ILE A 36 2.87 19.90 29.33
CA ILE A 36 1.60 19.19 29.55
C ILE A 36 1.85 17.73 29.93
N LEU A 37 2.77 17.05 29.24
CA LEU A 37 3.11 15.66 29.58
C LEU A 37 3.75 15.57 30.98
N GLU A 38 4.61 16.51 31.35
CA GLU A 38 5.24 16.56 32.67
C GLU A 38 4.21 16.69 33.80
N SER A 39 3.19 17.53 33.61
CA SER A 39 2.13 17.72 34.61
C SER A 39 1.09 16.60 34.62
N THR A 40 0.92 15.87 33.51
CA THR A 40 -0.19 14.91 33.34
C THR A 40 0.24 13.48 33.59
N PHE A 41 1.43 13.10 33.12
CA PHE A 41 1.93 11.72 33.15
C PHE A 41 3.33 11.69 33.80
N PRO A 42 3.40 11.59 35.14
CA PRO A 42 4.67 11.48 35.85
C PRO A 42 5.51 10.33 35.28
N GLY A 43 6.79 10.58 34.97
CA GLY A 43 7.69 9.57 34.42
C GLY A 43 7.59 9.37 32.90
N TRP A 44 6.82 10.18 32.16
CA TRP A 44 6.77 10.09 30.68
C TRP A 44 8.15 10.16 30.00
N ARG A 45 9.18 10.69 30.69
CA ARG A 45 10.59 10.75 30.24
C ARG A 45 11.43 9.48 30.47
N SER A 46 10.96 8.44 31.18
CA SER A 46 11.80 7.27 31.57
C SER A 46 12.15 6.30 30.43
N GLY A 47 13.40 6.33 29.93
CA GLY A 47 13.97 5.42 28.91
C GLY A 47 14.60 6.15 27.69
N ARG A 48 15.06 5.41 26.67
CA ARG A 48 15.90 5.95 25.56
C ARG A 48 15.31 7.16 24.81
N ASP A 49 16.24 7.89 24.22
CA ASP A 49 16.04 9.03 23.33
C ASP A 49 15.38 8.59 22.02
N TYR A 50 14.16 9.07 21.77
CA TYR A 50 13.41 8.77 20.55
C TYR A 50 12.99 10.07 19.87
N LEU A 51 12.82 9.97 18.55
CA LEU A 51 12.31 11.02 17.68
C LEU A 51 10.98 11.56 18.23
N ALA A 52 10.96 12.86 18.54
CA ALA A 52 9.74 13.59 18.82
C ALA A 52 9.38 14.40 17.57
N TYR A 53 8.08 14.46 17.26
CA TYR A 53 7.59 15.30 16.17
C TYR A 53 6.38 16.13 16.60
N VAL A 54 6.21 17.26 15.91
CA VAL A 54 5.02 18.10 15.95
C VAL A 54 4.40 18.09 14.56
N GLY A 55 3.15 17.66 14.47
CA GLY A 55 2.32 17.77 13.29
C GLY A 55 1.31 18.92 13.42
N TYR A 56 1.14 19.70 12.37
CA TYR A 56 0.12 20.73 12.26
C TYR A 56 -0.97 20.25 11.32
N GLU A 57 -2.21 20.50 11.74
CA GLU A 57 -3.38 20.34 10.92
C GLU A 57 -4.22 21.60 11.07
N GLU A 58 -4.67 22.14 9.95
CA GLU A 58 -5.55 23.29 9.87
C GLU A 58 -6.99 22.81 9.71
N LEU A 59 -7.85 23.23 10.64
CA LEU A 59 -9.28 22.92 10.63
C LEU A 59 -10.05 24.21 10.36
N HIS A 60 -10.91 24.19 9.34
CA HIS A 60 -11.78 25.30 9.02
C HIS A 60 -13.13 25.12 9.74
N LEU A 61 -13.13 25.47 11.02
CA LEU A 61 -14.34 25.47 11.85
C LEU A 61 -15.07 26.82 11.69
N GLU A 62 -16.40 26.80 11.75
CA GLU A 62 -17.20 28.05 11.69
C GLU A 62 -16.97 28.95 12.91
N ALA A 63 -16.58 28.37 14.05
CA ALA A 63 -16.22 29.10 15.26
C ALA A 63 -14.84 28.64 15.76
N GLU A 64 -13.87 29.56 15.78
CA GLU A 64 -12.57 29.31 16.37
C GLU A 64 -12.63 29.35 17.91
N PRO A 65 -11.85 28.50 18.60
CA PRO A 65 -11.81 28.55 20.05
C PRO A 65 -11.13 29.82 20.53
N ALA A 66 -11.79 30.56 21.43
CA ALA A 66 -11.24 31.78 22.01
C ALA A 66 -9.97 31.56 22.86
N ARG A 67 -9.69 30.31 23.26
CA ARG A 67 -8.52 29.91 24.06
C ARG A 67 -8.01 28.55 23.61
N SER A 68 -6.72 28.33 23.78
CA SER A 68 -6.09 27.03 23.56
C SER A 68 -6.66 25.97 24.50
N ALA A 69 -6.93 24.79 23.96
CA ALA A 69 -7.31 23.60 24.72
C ALA A 69 -6.43 22.42 24.31
N TYR A 70 -6.37 21.39 25.16
CA TYR A 70 -5.54 20.23 24.87
C TYR A 70 -6.16 18.91 25.31
N VAL A 71 -5.71 17.84 24.67
CA VAL A 71 -5.85 16.46 25.13
C VAL A 71 -4.46 15.85 25.22
N ALA A 72 -4.06 15.42 26.41
CA ALA A 72 -2.86 14.62 26.62
C ALA A 72 -3.28 13.16 26.67
N VAL A 73 -2.63 12.31 25.88
CA VAL A 73 -2.98 10.88 25.76
C VAL A 73 -1.78 10.00 26.06
N GLN A 74 -2.08 8.88 26.71
CA GLN A 74 -1.21 7.73 26.90
C GLN A 74 -1.90 6.50 26.27
N PHE A 75 -1.33 5.93 25.21
CA PHE A 75 -1.76 4.64 24.69
C PHE A 75 -1.30 3.50 25.62
N HIS A 76 -2.10 2.46 25.76
CA HIS A 76 -1.68 1.23 26.42
C HIS A 76 -1.30 0.23 25.34
N ILE A 77 -0.10 -0.33 25.43
CA ILE A 77 0.49 -1.14 24.36
C ILE A 77 0.86 -2.52 24.89
N GLY A 78 0.26 -3.54 24.28
CA GLY A 78 0.63 -4.95 24.41
C GLY A 78 1.13 -5.48 23.06
N GLU A 79 0.44 -6.47 22.48
CA GLU A 79 0.69 -6.90 21.08
C GLU A 79 0.20 -5.86 20.03
N GLY A 80 -0.55 -4.85 20.48
CA GLY A 80 -1.06 -3.72 19.69
C GLY A 80 -1.49 -2.58 20.61
N ILE A 81 -2.26 -1.62 20.08
CA ILE A 81 -2.87 -0.54 20.90
C ILE A 81 -4.12 -1.11 21.58
N GLU A 82 -4.09 -1.25 22.90
CA GLU A 82 -5.16 -1.87 23.70
C GLU A 82 -6.15 -0.84 24.27
N GLY A 83 -5.74 0.42 24.39
CA GLY A 83 -6.58 1.49 24.91
C GLY A 83 -5.87 2.82 24.99
N VAL A 84 -6.63 3.86 25.38
CA VAL A 84 -6.11 5.22 25.57
C VAL A 84 -6.54 5.74 26.94
N GLN A 85 -5.58 6.16 27.74
CA GLN A 85 -5.82 7.04 28.87
C GLN A 85 -5.67 8.49 28.41
N ALA A 86 -6.63 9.36 28.72
CA ALA A 86 -6.61 10.75 28.29
C ALA A 86 -6.94 11.72 29.42
N VAL A 87 -6.28 12.87 29.41
CA VAL A 87 -6.64 14.05 30.22
C VAL A 87 -6.93 15.19 29.26
N SER A 88 -8.16 15.70 29.31
CA SER A 88 -8.68 16.69 28.37
C SER A 88 -9.08 17.98 29.08
N THR A 89 -8.73 19.10 28.49
CA THR A 89 -9.27 20.44 28.81
C THR A 89 -10.20 20.96 27.71
N VAL A 90 -10.48 20.14 26.69
CA VAL A 90 -11.30 20.52 25.53
C VAL A 90 -12.76 20.64 25.94
N PRO A 91 -13.39 21.82 25.74
CA PRO A 91 -14.82 21.99 26.00
C PRO A 91 -15.66 21.03 25.14
N PRO A 92 -16.76 20.45 25.67
CA PRO A 92 -17.60 19.52 24.91
C PRO A 92 -18.13 20.09 23.58
N SER A 93 -18.45 21.39 23.54
CA SER A 93 -18.90 22.07 22.31
C SER A 93 -17.81 22.13 21.25
N LEU A 94 -16.55 22.35 21.63
CA LEU A 94 -15.41 22.35 20.71
C LEU A 94 -15.12 20.93 20.21
N ALA A 95 -15.16 19.95 21.10
CA ALA A 95 -15.01 18.53 20.72
C ALA A 95 -16.07 18.12 19.69
N ALA A 96 -17.34 18.46 19.94
CA ALA A 96 -18.45 18.18 19.01
C ALA A 96 -18.24 18.89 17.66
N ALA A 97 -17.86 20.17 17.65
CA ALA A 97 -17.63 20.91 16.41
C ALA A 97 -16.50 20.30 15.56
N VAL A 98 -15.39 19.89 16.22
CA VAL A 98 -14.30 19.19 15.53
C VAL A 98 -14.75 17.82 15.03
N GLU A 99 -15.51 17.07 15.81
CA GLU A 99 -16.04 15.77 15.40
C GLU A 99 -16.96 15.89 14.18
N GLU A 100 -17.87 16.86 14.17
CA GLU A 100 -18.74 17.12 13.00
C GLU A 100 -17.93 17.50 11.76
N TYR A 101 -16.86 18.30 11.93
CA TYR A 101 -15.91 18.53 10.86
C TYR A 101 -15.31 17.19 10.38
N ARG A 102 -14.83 16.31 11.27
CA ARG A 102 -14.26 15.00 10.86
C ARG A 102 -15.24 14.13 10.08
N LYS A 103 -16.52 14.15 10.45
CA LYS A 103 -17.58 13.37 9.78
C LYS A 103 -17.80 13.83 8.34
N ALA A 104 -17.49 15.08 8.01
CA ALA A 104 -17.67 15.65 6.67
C ALA A 104 -16.49 15.39 5.71
N TRP A 105 -15.41 14.75 6.17
CA TRP A 105 -14.20 14.55 5.37
C TRP A 105 -13.76 13.09 5.35
N LEU A 106 -13.26 12.64 4.22
CA LEU A 106 -12.44 11.44 4.10
C LEU A 106 -10.98 11.88 3.92
N THR A 107 -10.09 11.36 4.78
CA THR A 107 -8.66 11.66 4.68
C THR A 107 -7.84 10.37 4.67
N LEU A 108 -6.93 10.23 3.70
CA LEU A 108 -6.11 9.05 3.48
C LEU A 108 -4.63 9.43 3.51
N ASP A 109 -3.81 8.62 4.18
CA ASP A 109 -2.35 8.69 4.22
C ASP A 109 -1.78 7.46 3.49
N LEU A 110 -1.39 7.66 2.23
CA LEU A 110 -0.80 6.64 1.37
C LEU A 110 0.73 6.78 1.44
N ASP A 111 1.32 6.21 2.48
CA ASP A 111 2.72 6.42 2.93
C ASP A 111 3.77 5.69 2.05
N ASP A 112 3.64 5.78 0.71
CA ASP A 112 4.50 5.14 -0.29
C ASP A 112 4.68 6.01 -1.55
N LYS A 113 5.91 6.47 -1.81
CA LYS A 113 6.30 7.22 -3.02
C LYS A 113 6.77 6.37 -4.20
N SER A 114 6.87 5.06 -4.00
CA SER A 114 7.26 4.16 -5.09
C SER A 114 6.21 4.19 -6.20
N GLU A 115 6.57 3.62 -7.35
CA GLU A 115 5.64 3.44 -8.47
C GLU A 115 4.40 2.63 -8.07
N TYR A 116 4.56 1.70 -7.12
CA TYR A 116 3.45 0.97 -6.52
C TYR A 116 2.55 1.87 -5.65
N GLY A 117 3.13 2.77 -4.86
CA GLY A 117 2.40 3.77 -4.09
C GLY A 117 1.63 4.76 -4.97
N LYS A 118 2.26 5.27 -6.04
CA LYS A 118 1.61 6.12 -7.04
C LYS A 118 0.46 5.40 -7.75
N ALA A 119 0.64 4.13 -8.07
CA ALA A 119 -0.42 3.30 -8.63
C ALA A 119 -1.63 3.14 -7.71
N LYS A 120 -1.40 2.89 -6.42
CA LYS A 120 -2.47 2.85 -5.41
C LYS A 120 -3.21 4.18 -5.34
N LEU A 121 -2.47 5.29 -5.34
CA LEU A 121 -3.05 6.62 -5.35
C LEU A 121 -3.97 6.83 -6.56
N ILE A 122 -3.55 6.44 -7.76
CA ILE A 122 -4.39 6.54 -8.97
C ILE A 122 -5.68 5.72 -8.80
N ASP A 123 -5.60 4.46 -8.35
CA ASP A 123 -6.79 3.63 -8.11
C ASP A 123 -7.75 4.25 -7.08
N VAL A 124 -7.22 4.75 -5.97
CA VAL A 124 -7.99 5.46 -4.94
C VAL A 124 -8.66 6.71 -5.51
N VAL A 125 -7.92 7.53 -6.24
CA VAL A 125 -8.44 8.77 -6.86
C VAL A 125 -9.54 8.46 -7.86
N ASP A 126 -9.34 7.46 -8.72
CA ASP A 126 -10.33 7.05 -9.73
C ASP A 126 -11.61 6.52 -9.08
N ARG A 127 -11.49 5.70 -8.02
CA ARG A 127 -12.65 5.21 -7.24
C ARG A 127 -13.43 6.37 -6.61
N LEU A 128 -12.74 7.27 -5.93
CA LEU A 128 -13.39 8.41 -5.26
C LEU A 128 -14.03 9.38 -6.26
N ARG A 129 -13.44 9.56 -7.44
CA ARG A 129 -14.03 10.36 -8.53
C ARG A 129 -15.23 9.69 -9.19
N ALA A 130 -15.21 8.37 -9.32
CA ALA A 130 -16.37 7.62 -9.81
C ALA A 130 -17.58 7.81 -8.89
N ASP A 131 -17.33 7.99 -7.59
CA ASP A 131 -18.35 8.34 -6.59
C ASP A 131 -18.72 9.85 -6.58
N GLY A 132 -18.15 10.65 -7.50
CA GLY A 132 -18.43 12.07 -7.64
C GLY A 132 -17.83 12.95 -6.54
N LEU A 133 -16.84 12.46 -5.79
CA LEU A 133 -16.30 13.19 -4.64
C LEU A 133 -15.31 14.28 -5.06
N PRO A 134 -15.48 15.53 -4.58
CA PRO A 134 -14.47 16.56 -4.74
C PRO A 134 -13.26 16.22 -3.86
N LEU A 135 -12.12 15.96 -4.50
CA LEU A 135 -10.89 15.56 -3.81
C LEU A 135 -9.70 16.45 -4.15
N LYS A 136 -8.78 16.55 -3.20
CA LYS A 136 -7.46 17.13 -3.33
C LYS A 136 -6.40 16.12 -2.97
N VAL A 137 -5.30 16.14 -3.70
CA VAL A 137 -4.14 15.26 -3.48
C VAL A 137 -2.94 16.12 -3.13
N TYR A 138 -2.18 15.66 -2.14
CA TYR A 138 -0.97 16.34 -1.70
C TYR A 138 0.19 15.35 -1.64
N GLU A 139 1.33 15.74 -2.17
CA GLU A 139 2.57 15.01 -2.00
C GLU A 139 3.19 15.35 -0.63
N THR A 140 3.64 14.33 0.10
CA THR A 140 4.28 14.47 1.42
C THR A 140 5.77 14.11 1.34
N HIS A 141 6.50 13.99 2.44
CA HIS A 141 7.88 13.45 2.39
C HIS A 141 7.93 11.95 2.12
N ARG A 142 6.88 11.20 2.45
CA ARG A 142 6.85 9.72 2.40
C ARG A 142 5.91 9.12 1.35
N GLY A 143 4.91 9.88 0.93
CA GLY A 143 3.87 9.36 0.05
C GLY A 143 2.91 10.46 -0.35
N PHE A 144 1.62 10.15 -0.26
CA PHE A 144 0.54 11.03 -0.70
C PHE A 144 -0.58 11.09 0.33
N HIS A 145 -1.08 12.30 0.54
CA HIS A 145 -2.31 12.55 1.27
C HIS A 145 -3.45 12.75 0.28
N VAL A 146 -4.61 12.13 0.55
CA VAL A 146 -5.85 12.41 -0.20
C VAL A 146 -6.87 12.99 0.78
N ARG A 147 -7.49 14.11 0.42
CA ARG A 147 -8.60 14.71 1.18
C ARG A 147 -9.80 14.84 0.26
N ALA A 148 -10.90 14.19 0.60
CA ALA A 148 -12.16 14.29 -0.12
C ALA A 148 -13.26 14.80 0.81
N ARG A 149 -14.02 15.79 0.36
CA ARG A 149 -15.19 16.25 1.12
C ARG A 149 -16.36 15.32 0.81
N LEU A 150 -16.97 14.78 1.85
CA LEU A 150 -18.13 13.92 1.71
C LEU A 150 -19.38 14.76 1.37
N PRO A 151 -20.31 14.26 0.56
CA PRO A 151 -21.54 14.99 0.22
C PRO A 151 -22.39 15.24 1.46
N GLU A 152 -22.41 14.26 2.37
CA GLU A 152 -23.06 14.31 3.67
C GLU A 152 -22.11 13.78 4.75
N PRO A 153 -22.16 14.32 5.98
CA PRO A 153 -21.38 13.78 7.09
C PRO A 153 -21.71 12.31 7.36
N ARG A 154 -20.69 11.49 7.58
CA ARG A 154 -20.84 10.06 7.87
C ARG A 154 -20.38 9.71 9.29
N PRO A 155 -20.94 8.66 9.92
CA PRO A 155 -20.40 8.14 11.17
C PRO A 155 -18.90 7.82 11.05
N LEU A 156 -18.12 8.18 12.08
CA LEU A 156 -16.67 7.98 12.06
C LEU A 156 -16.25 6.51 11.86
N ARG A 157 -17.07 5.56 12.33
CA ARG A 157 -16.84 4.12 12.11
C ARG A 157 -16.89 3.76 10.63
N GLU A 158 -17.87 4.27 9.89
CA GLU A 158 -17.99 4.05 8.44
C GLU A 158 -16.82 4.70 7.68
N ILE A 159 -16.36 5.88 8.13
CA ILE A 159 -15.17 6.52 7.56
C ILE A 159 -13.93 5.65 7.78
N LEU A 160 -13.76 5.04 8.97
CA LEU A 160 -12.63 4.15 9.23
C LEU A 160 -12.67 2.87 8.39
N GLU A 161 -13.85 2.28 8.18
CA GLU A 161 -14.03 1.13 7.30
C GLU A 161 -13.64 1.48 5.86
N LEU A 162 -14.15 2.60 5.33
CA LEU A 162 -13.79 3.08 4.01
C LEU A 162 -12.28 3.35 3.85
N ARG A 163 -11.64 3.89 4.89
CA ARG A 163 -10.19 4.12 4.89
C ARG A 163 -9.39 2.81 4.78
N ARG A 164 -9.84 1.72 5.41
CA ARG A 164 -9.21 0.38 5.25
C ARG A 164 -9.35 -0.14 3.83
N GLU A 165 -10.53 -0.01 3.24
CA GLU A 165 -10.82 -0.44 1.87
C GLU A 165 -10.05 0.36 0.81
N LEU A 166 -9.59 1.56 1.18
CA LEU A 166 -8.83 2.49 0.34
C LEU A 166 -7.33 2.53 0.72
N TRP A 167 -6.83 1.49 1.38
CA TRP A 167 -5.39 1.29 1.62
C TRP A 167 -4.69 2.38 2.44
N ASP A 168 -5.43 3.07 3.32
CA ASP A 168 -4.85 4.02 4.29
C ASP A 168 -3.80 3.33 5.19
N ASP A 169 -2.91 4.12 5.80
CA ASP A 169 -1.95 3.61 6.75
C ASP A 169 -2.64 2.85 7.89
N SER A 170 -2.39 1.54 7.94
CA SER A 170 -2.93 0.64 8.94
C SER A 170 -2.62 1.06 10.38
N PHE A 171 -1.48 1.72 10.64
CA PHE A 171 -1.15 2.23 11.97
C PHE A 171 -2.05 3.41 12.34
N ARG A 172 -2.26 4.34 11.41
CA ARG A 172 -3.15 5.49 11.58
C ARG A 172 -4.60 5.03 11.84
N VAL A 173 -5.08 4.04 11.09
CA VAL A 173 -6.41 3.45 11.30
C VAL A 173 -6.54 2.86 12.71
N ARG A 174 -5.54 2.10 13.20
CA ARG A 174 -5.56 1.51 14.54
C ARG A 174 -5.57 2.55 15.67
N ILE A 175 -4.84 3.65 15.49
CA ILE A 175 -4.84 4.77 16.46
C ILE A 175 -6.24 5.39 16.52
N ASP A 176 -6.87 5.61 15.38
CA ASP A 176 -8.20 6.20 15.32
C ASP A 176 -9.28 5.28 15.89
N GLU A 177 -9.14 3.96 15.73
CA GLU A 177 -10.00 2.99 16.43
C GLU A 177 -9.86 3.11 17.95
N ALA A 178 -8.64 3.24 18.45
CA ALA A 178 -8.39 3.37 19.89
C ALA A 178 -8.97 4.68 20.45
N TYR A 179 -8.87 5.78 19.70
CA TYR A 179 -9.52 7.04 20.05
C TYR A 179 -11.05 6.91 20.04
N LEU A 180 -11.62 6.36 18.97
CA LEU A 180 -13.06 6.20 18.84
C LEU A 180 -13.63 5.31 19.95
N GLY A 181 -12.96 4.19 20.26
CA GLY A 181 -13.32 3.29 21.35
C GLY A 181 -13.23 3.93 22.74
N SER A 182 -12.44 4.99 22.88
CA SER A 182 -12.27 5.75 24.12
C SER A 182 -13.13 7.03 24.18
N GLY A 183 -14.06 7.22 23.24
CA GLY A 183 -14.94 8.39 23.19
C GLY A 183 -14.24 9.69 22.72
N LEU A 184 -13.09 9.58 22.07
CA LEU A 184 -12.29 10.69 21.55
C LEU A 184 -12.46 10.83 20.03
N GLY A 185 -13.69 10.73 19.53
CA GLY A 185 -14.01 10.74 18.09
C GLY A 185 -13.44 11.96 17.35
N PHE A 186 -13.42 13.12 18.00
CA PHE A 186 -12.84 14.36 17.48
C PHE A 186 -11.31 14.31 17.22
N LEU A 187 -10.60 13.32 17.77
CA LEU A 187 -9.16 13.08 17.51
C LEU A 187 -8.90 12.07 16.39
N THR A 188 -9.95 11.55 15.73
CA THR A 188 -9.82 10.64 14.60
C THR A 188 -9.72 11.38 13.27
N ASN A 189 -9.39 10.65 12.20
CA ASN A 189 -9.40 11.15 10.81
C ASN A 189 -8.51 12.39 10.66
N LEU A 190 -7.40 12.37 11.38
CA LEU A 190 -6.43 13.45 11.47
C LEU A 190 -5.38 13.31 10.37
N LEU A 191 -5.10 14.37 9.61
CA LEU A 191 -4.10 14.33 8.55
C LEU A 191 -3.30 15.63 8.48
N PHE A 192 -2.02 15.56 8.81
CA PHE A 192 -1.16 16.73 8.98
C PHE A 192 -0.83 17.45 7.67
N ASN A 193 -0.99 18.77 7.63
CA ASN A 193 -0.51 19.61 6.54
C ASN A 193 1.01 19.84 6.61
N GLU A 194 1.57 19.82 7.81
CA GLU A 194 2.98 20.11 8.06
C GLU A 194 3.50 19.28 9.24
N LYS A 195 4.73 18.76 9.16
CA LYS A 195 5.38 18.01 10.25
C LYS A 195 6.78 18.59 10.50
N HIS A 196 7.16 18.67 11.77
CA HIS A 196 8.50 19.02 12.23
C HIS A 196 9.04 17.98 13.17
N TRP A 197 10.30 17.59 13.05
CA TRP A 197 10.91 16.58 13.90
C TRP A 197 12.41 16.83 14.05
N ARG A 198 13.05 16.16 15.01
CA ARG A 198 14.51 16.10 15.11
C ARG A 198 14.94 14.66 14.98
N ASP A 199 15.90 14.39 14.10
CA ASP A 199 16.46 13.04 13.88
C ASP A 199 17.23 12.51 15.10
N THR A 200 17.68 13.41 15.97
CA THR A 200 18.36 13.10 17.23
C THR A 200 17.98 14.11 18.31
N PRO A 201 18.10 13.77 19.61
CA PRO A 201 17.97 14.74 20.69
C PRO A 201 18.94 15.91 20.49
N GLY A 202 18.42 17.13 20.48
CA GLY A 202 19.21 18.34 20.23
C GLY A 202 19.68 18.53 18.77
N GLY A 203 19.33 17.62 17.86
CA GLY A 203 19.61 17.75 16.43
C GLY A 203 18.85 18.91 15.76
N SER A 204 19.21 19.25 14.52
CA SER A 204 18.52 20.30 13.77
C SER A 204 17.04 19.97 13.54
N LEU A 205 16.21 21.00 13.54
CA LEU A 205 14.79 20.85 13.28
C LEU A 205 14.56 20.61 11.78
N GLN A 206 14.03 19.45 11.45
CA GLN A 206 13.58 19.08 10.12
C GLN A 206 12.12 19.51 9.92
N ARG A 207 11.73 19.76 8.68
CA ARG A 207 10.37 20.18 8.30
C ARG A 207 9.94 19.52 7.00
N THR A 208 8.68 19.11 6.95
CA THR A 208 7.97 18.85 5.70
C THR A 208 6.64 19.59 5.69
N VAL A 209 6.26 20.10 4.53
CA VAL A 209 4.95 20.70 4.26
C VAL A 209 4.40 19.95 3.07
N GLU A 210 3.13 19.60 3.12
CA GLU A 210 2.47 18.98 1.99
C GLU A 210 2.38 19.95 0.80
N VAL A 211 2.50 19.41 -0.40
CA VAL A 211 2.41 20.19 -1.64
C VAL A 211 1.23 19.68 -2.44
N GLU A 212 0.24 20.53 -2.72
CA GLU A 212 -0.91 20.15 -3.55
C GLU A 212 -0.41 19.76 -4.95
N VAL A 213 -0.83 18.61 -5.43
CA VAL A 213 -0.47 18.07 -6.74
C VAL A 213 -1.72 17.74 -7.52
N ASP A 214 -1.64 17.95 -8.83
CA ASP A 214 -2.67 17.52 -9.76
C ASP A 214 -2.54 16.01 -9.98
N PRO A 215 -3.49 15.18 -9.52
CA PRO A 215 -3.40 13.73 -9.68
C PRO A 215 -3.36 13.30 -11.15
N GLU A 216 -3.83 14.12 -12.10
CA GLU A 216 -3.77 13.78 -13.53
C GLU A 216 -2.35 13.86 -14.11
N ARG A 217 -1.47 14.58 -13.42
CA ARG A 217 -0.06 14.70 -13.79
C ARG A 217 0.81 13.64 -13.14
N ILE A 218 0.24 12.84 -12.22
CA ILE A 218 0.95 11.74 -11.60
C ILE A 218 1.07 10.64 -12.64
N THR A 219 2.30 10.40 -13.06
CA THR A 219 2.63 9.31 -13.97
C THR A 219 3.36 8.23 -13.20
N VAL A 220 2.95 6.99 -13.45
CA VAL A 220 3.64 5.81 -12.96
C VAL A 220 4.59 5.34 -14.05
N GLU A 221 5.85 5.15 -13.70
CA GLU A 221 6.90 4.65 -14.57
C GLU A 221 7.39 3.31 -14.05
N PHE A 222 6.87 2.22 -14.60
CA PHE A 222 7.43 0.90 -14.31
C PHE A 222 8.69 0.71 -15.14
N LYS A 223 9.85 0.72 -14.46
CA LYS A 223 11.10 0.23 -15.07
C LYS A 223 11.13 -1.27 -14.92
N LEU A 224 11.01 -1.98 -16.04
CA LEU A 224 11.36 -3.39 -16.07
C LEU A 224 12.82 -3.51 -15.61
N PRO A 225 13.13 -4.40 -14.63
CA PRO A 225 14.50 -4.63 -14.19
C PRO A 225 15.39 -4.89 -15.40
N SER A 226 16.61 -4.39 -15.38
CA SER A 226 17.59 -4.41 -16.48
C SER A 226 18.11 -5.79 -16.89
N ALA A 227 17.29 -6.84 -16.83
CA ALA A 227 17.59 -8.14 -17.42
C ALA A 227 16.71 -8.34 -18.66
N ALA A 228 17.38 -8.29 -19.80
CA ALA A 228 16.91 -8.52 -21.17
C ALA A 228 16.04 -7.43 -21.81
N ALA A 229 16.61 -6.80 -22.84
CA ALA A 229 15.90 -5.98 -23.82
C ALA A 229 14.83 -6.82 -24.54
N PHE A 230 13.58 -6.39 -24.48
CA PHE A 230 12.52 -6.92 -25.33
C PHE A 230 12.78 -6.40 -26.74
N LYS A 231 13.00 -7.31 -27.70
CA LYS A 231 13.02 -7.01 -29.13
C LYS A 231 11.77 -7.55 -29.78
N CYS A 232 10.90 -6.70 -30.28
CA CYS A 232 9.80 -7.13 -31.14
C CYS A 232 9.65 -6.22 -32.36
N SER A 233 9.22 -6.81 -33.46
CA SER A 233 8.89 -6.09 -34.69
C SER A 233 7.37 -6.16 -34.89
N ILE A 234 6.74 -5.00 -35.03
CA ILE A 234 5.31 -4.85 -35.24
C ILE A 234 5.08 -4.41 -36.67
N GLU A 235 4.40 -5.24 -37.44
CA GLU A 235 4.03 -4.93 -38.81
C GLU A 235 2.73 -4.09 -38.81
N THR A 236 2.79 -2.90 -39.40
CA THR A 236 1.66 -1.98 -39.59
C THR A 236 1.42 -1.74 -41.08
N ASP A 237 0.27 -1.17 -41.42
CA ASP A 237 -0.07 -0.69 -42.76
C ASP A 237 0.89 0.39 -43.30
N ARG A 238 1.74 0.96 -42.44
CA ARG A 238 2.71 2.02 -42.75
C ARG A 238 4.18 1.56 -42.63
N GLY A 239 4.42 0.28 -42.34
CA GLY A 239 5.76 -0.30 -42.22
C GLY A 239 5.97 -1.10 -40.93
N ILE A 240 7.20 -1.58 -40.73
CA ILE A 240 7.60 -2.36 -39.55
C ILE A 240 8.16 -1.40 -38.49
N ILE A 241 7.61 -1.44 -37.27
CA ILE A 241 8.12 -0.75 -36.08
C ILE A 241 8.95 -1.74 -35.27
N GLU A 242 10.25 -1.47 -35.11
CA GLU A 242 11.10 -2.24 -34.21
C GLU A 242 11.12 -1.61 -32.81
N VAL A 243 10.81 -2.40 -31.80
CA VAL A 243 10.88 -2.03 -30.40
C VAL A 243 12.09 -2.72 -29.80
N ASP A 244 13.07 -1.96 -29.33
CA ASP A 244 14.29 -2.45 -28.67
C ASP A 244 14.39 -1.87 -27.25
N GLY A 245 14.33 -2.74 -26.24
CA GLY A 245 14.53 -2.36 -24.84
C GLY A 245 13.26 -2.22 -24.00
N ALA A 246 13.46 -1.90 -22.72
CA ALA A 246 12.42 -1.88 -21.69
C ALA A 246 11.18 -1.10 -22.14
N ILE A 247 10.01 -1.74 -22.06
CA ILE A 247 8.74 -1.05 -22.29
C ILE A 247 8.53 -0.08 -21.13
N LEU A 248 8.72 1.20 -21.41
CA LEU A 248 8.34 2.29 -20.51
C LEU A 248 6.82 2.47 -20.64
N PHE A 249 6.05 1.84 -19.77
CA PHE A 249 4.62 2.15 -19.66
C PHE A 249 4.46 3.48 -18.96
N ARG A 250 3.99 4.48 -19.68
CA ARG A 250 3.54 5.76 -19.14
C ARG A 250 2.04 5.86 -19.36
N GLY A 251 1.25 5.59 -18.34
CA GLY A 251 -0.20 5.56 -18.44
C GLY A 251 -0.90 5.94 -17.14
N ARG A 252 -2.14 6.43 -17.28
CA ARG A 252 -3.03 6.90 -16.20
C ARG A 252 -4.05 5.82 -15.79
N PHE A 253 -3.76 4.55 -16.07
CA PHE A 253 -4.73 3.47 -15.87
C PHE A 253 -4.68 2.95 -14.44
N GLY A 254 -5.83 3.01 -13.76
CA GLY A 254 -6.08 2.35 -12.48
C GLY A 254 -5.64 0.88 -12.51
N LEU A 255 -4.86 0.50 -11.50
CA LEU A 255 -4.18 -0.78 -11.45
C LEU A 255 -5.13 -1.89 -10.99
N ARG A 256 -5.99 -2.35 -11.90
CA ARG A 256 -6.77 -3.59 -11.70
C ARG A 256 -5.98 -4.85 -12.05
N GLN A 257 -4.83 -4.73 -12.74
CA GLN A 257 -3.93 -5.85 -13.05
C GLN A 257 -2.51 -5.32 -13.28
N MET A 258 -1.54 -5.78 -12.50
CA MET A 258 -0.10 -5.63 -12.79
C MET A 258 0.41 -6.97 -13.33
N GLU A 259 0.79 -7.02 -14.60
CA GLU A 259 1.42 -8.20 -15.21
C GLU A 259 2.93 -7.92 -15.30
N MET A 260 3.76 -8.59 -14.50
CA MET A 260 5.21 -8.44 -14.54
C MET A 260 5.83 -9.46 -15.51
N ILE A 261 6.47 -8.96 -16.56
CA ILE A 261 7.29 -9.75 -17.49
C ILE A 261 8.74 -9.64 -17.03
N ARG A 262 9.41 -10.76 -16.80
CA ARG A 262 10.86 -10.81 -16.57
C ARG A 262 11.47 -11.72 -17.63
N THR A 263 12.57 -11.30 -18.23
CA THR A 263 13.23 -12.01 -19.34
C THR A 263 14.71 -12.27 -19.01
N SER A 264 15.22 -13.41 -19.47
CA SER A 264 16.66 -13.75 -19.53
C SER A 264 16.93 -14.39 -20.90
N ILE A 265 17.81 -13.79 -21.70
CA ILE A 265 18.09 -14.17 -23.09
C ILE A 265 19.05 -15.37 -23.21
N GLU A 266 19.77 -15.75 -22.14
CA GLU A 266 20.73 -16.86 -22.21
C GLU A 266 20.06 -18.25 -22.17
N ASP A 267 18.78 -18.33 -21.77
CA ASP A 267 18.08 -19.61 -21.52
C ASP A 267 16.78 -19.81 -22.36
N ASN A 268 16.49 -18.96 -23.34
CA ASN A 268 15.28 -19.06 -24.18
C ASN A 268 13.97 -19.13 -23.34
N PHE A 269 13.85 -18.27 -22.33
CA PHE A 269 12.83 -18.36 -21.28
C PHE A 269 11.98 -17.09 -21.17
N TRP A 270 10.64 -17.25 -21.12
CA TRP A 270 9.68 -16.20 -20.75
C TRP A 270 9.19 -16.45 -19.32
N GLU A 271 9.43 -15.50 -18.42
CA GLU A 271 8.96 -15.58 -17.04
C GLU A 271 7.60 -14.89 -16.92
N TYR A 272 6.50 -15.66 -16.95
CA TYR A 272 5.19 -15.20 -16.45
C TYR A 272 5.25 -15.24 -14.91
N GLY A 273 5.61 -14.12 -14.31
CA GLY A 273 5.57 -13.94 -12.87
C GLY A 273 4.21 -13.44 -12.43
N TYR A 274 3.27 -14.34 -12.13
CA TYR A 274 2.24 -14.01 -11.15
C TYR A 274 2.93 -13.91 -9.79
N ALA A 275 3.35 -12.70 -9.42
CA ALA A 275 3.86 -12.42 -8.09
C ALA A 275 2.67 -12.28 -7.11
N TYR A 276 2.09 -13.40 -6.67
CA TYR A 276 1.20 -13.39 -5.51
C TYR A 276 2.02 -13.64 -4.25
N ALA A 277 2.04 -12.66 -3.35
CA ALA A 277 2.56 -12.85 -2.00
C ALA A 277 1.70 -13.88 -1.27
N THR A 278 2.24 -15.05 -0.97
CA THR A 278 1.67 -15.89 0.08
C THR A 278 1.90 -15.17 1.40
N ALA A 279 0.82 -14.86 2.12
CA ALA A 279 0.80 -14.03 3.33
C ALA A 279 1.75 -14.46 4.47
N SER A 280 2.50 -15.55 4.32
CA SER A 280 3.36 -16.11 5.36
C SER A 280 4.82 -16.35 4.96
N SER A 281 5.30 -16.04 3.74
CA SER A 281 6.69 -16.39 3.37
C SER A 281 7.42 -15.57 2.30
N ASN A 282 6.78 -14.59 1.62
CA ASN A 282 7.43 -13.84 0.52
C ASN A 282 8.02 -14.72 -0.62
N ALA A 283 7.62 -15.99 -0.76
CA ALA A 283 8.08 -16.87 -1.82
C ALA A 283 7.04 -16.92 -2.96
N TYR A 284 7.45 -16.52 -4.17
CA TYR A 284 6.61 -16.56 -5.36
C TYR A 284 6.66 -17.94 -6.02
N ALA A 285 5.49 -18.53 -6.27
CA ALA A 285 5.38 -19.76 -7.06
C ALA A 285 5.19 -19.42 -8.55
N THR A 286 6.28 -19.36 -9.30
CA THR A 286 6.28 -19.18 -10.77
C THR A 286 6.31 -20.52 -11.50
N ALA A 287 5.97 -20.55 -12.80
CA ALA A 287 6.22 -21.71 -13.67
C ALA A 287 7.69 -22.19 -13.56
N SER A 288 8.63 -21.25 -13.41
CA SER A 288 10.06 -21.51 -13.15
C SER A 288 10.30 -22.17 -11.80
N SER A 289 9.62 -21.75 -10.74
CA SER A 289 9.73 -22.39 -9.40
C SER A 289 9.21 -23.82 -9.41
N ILE A 290 8.12 -24.09 -10.14
CA ILE A 290 7.56 -25.43 -10.33
C ILE A 290 8.55 -26.28 -11.13
N ARG A 291 9.08 -25.77 -12.24
CA ARG A 291 10.10 -26.48 -13.04
C ARG A 291 11.39 -26.70 -12.26
N ALA A 292 11.83 -25.76 -11.44
CA ALA A 292 13.01 -25.88 -10.59
C ALA A 292 12.81 -26.93 -9.50
N ALA A 293 11.64 -26.96 -8.86
CA ALA A 293 11.26 -27.98 -7.89
C ALA A 293 11.18 -29.36 -8.56
N TYR A 294 10.56 -29.48 -9.73
CA TYR A 294 10.59 -30.73 -10.51
C TYR A 294 12.01 -31.11 -10.95
N ARG A 295 12.88 -30.16 -11.28
CA ARG A 295 14.30 -30.40 -11.63
C ARG A 295 15.10 -30.93 -10.44
N ARG A 296 14.78 -30.47 -9.22
CA ARG A 296 15.36 -30.96 -7.96
C ARG A 296 14.86 -32.37 -7.60
N VAL A 297 13.62 -32.72 -7.96
CA VAL A 297 13.11 -34.10 -7.88
C VAL A 297 13.78 -34.98 -8.94
N SER A 298 13.83 -34.53 -10.19
CA SER A 298 14.49 -35.20 -11.30
C SER A 298 14.65 -34.28 -12.52
N PRO A 299 15.84 -34.16 -13.11
CA PRO A 299 16.04 -33.44 -14.38
C PRO A 299 15.15 -33.95 -15.52
N TYR A 300 14.83 -35.24 -15.52
CA TYR A 300 13.92 -35.83 -16.50
C TYR A 300 12.48 -35.32 -16.36
N LEU A 301 11.97 -35.18 -15.13
CA LEU A 301 10.62 -34.64 -14.92
C LEU A 301 10.51 -33.17 -15.31
N ALA A 302 11.59 -32.40 -15.12
CA ALA A 302 11.64 -31.03 -15.63
C ALA A 302 11.53 -30.97 -17.17
N SER A 303 12.18 -31.89 -17.89
CA SER A 303 12.08 -31.96 -19.36
C SER A 303 10.68 -32.32 -19.87
N LEU A 304 9.85 -32.97 -19.04
CA LEU A 304 8.45 -33.25 -19.37
C LEU A 304 7.57 -32.00 -19.21
N LEU A 305 7.89 -31.13 -18.26
CA LEU A 305 7.19 -29.86 -18.08
C LEU A 305 7.40 -28.88 -19.23
N ASP A 306 8.49 -29.01 -19.98
CA ASP A 306 8.73 -28.18 -21.17
C ASP A 306 7.68 -28.40 -22.26
N LYS A 307 6.96 -29.53 -22.22
CA LYS A 307 5.86 -29.86 -23.13
C LYS A 307 4.49 -29.46 -22.59
N CYS A 308 4.41 -28.94 -21.37
CA CYS A 308 3.17 -28.62 -20.68
C CYS A 308 2.90 -27.12 -20.71
N VAL A 309 1.62 -26.75 -20.73
CA VAL A 309 1.19 -25.36 -20.45
C VAL A 309 0.87 -25.25 -18.97
N ILE A 310 1.35 -24.21 -18.30
CA ILE A 310 1.12 -24.01 -16.86
C ILE A 310 0.28 -22.76 -16.68
N THR A 311 -0.89 -22.91 -16.05
CA THR A 311 -1.79 -21.81 -15.68
C THR A 311 -2.03 -21.80 -14.18
N LEU A 312 -2.75 -20.79 -13.70
CA LEU A 312 -3.19 -20.69 -12.30
C LEU A 312 -4.72 -20.57 -12.28
N GLU A 313 -5.39 -21.38 -11.48
CA GLU A 313 -6.85 -21.36 -11.30
C GLU A 313 -7.16 -21.45 -9.79
N GLU A 314 -7.96 -20.53 -9.26
CA GLU A 314 -8.52 -20.59 -7.88
C GLU A 314 -7.50 -20.92 -6.77
N GLY A 315 -6.29 -20.36 -6.84
CA GLY A 315 -5.24 -20.58 -5.83
C GLY A 315 -4.46 -21.91 -5.98
N ALA A 316 -4.66 -22.62 -7.10
CA ALA A 316 -3.89 -23.80 -7.47
C ALA A 316 -3.15 -23.60 -8.80
N VAL A 317 -1.97 -24.19 -8.90
CA VAL A 317 -1.21 -24.31 -10.15
C VAL A 317 -1.86 -25.40 -10.99
N VAL A 318 -2.17 -25.12 -12.25
CA VAL A 318 -2.71 -26.10 -13.19
C VAL A 318 -1.68 -26.38 -14.28
N VAL A 319 -1.19 -27.62 -14.34
CA VAL A 319 -0.28 -28.11 -15.37
C VAL A 319 -1.10 -28.87 -16.41
N HIS A 320 -1.24 -28.29 -17.60
CA HIS A 320 -1.87 -28.88 -18.77
C HIS A 320 -0.85 -29.73 -19.51
N ALA A 321 -0.88 -31.02 -19.25
CA ALA A 321 -0.03 -32.00 -19.92
C ALA A 321 -0.57 -32.33 -21.33
N PRO A 322 0.32 -32.54 -22.32
CA PRO A 322 -0.08 -32.85 -23.69
C PRO A 322 -0.75 -34.23 -23.83
N ASP A 323 -0.42 -35.15 -22.92
CA ASP A 323 -0.91 -36.53 -22.95
C ASP A 323 -0.90 -37.16 -21.55
N ASN A 324 -1.57 -38.32 -21.44
CA ASN A 324 -1.70 -39.07 -20.19
C ASN A 324 -0.36 -39.63 -19.68
N ASP A 325 0.60 -39.94 -20.56
CA ASP A 325 1.91 -40.47 -20.15
C ASP A 325 2.72 -39.38 -19.44
N THR A 326 2.73 -38.18 -20.00
CA THR A 326 3.34 -36.99 -19.42
C THR A 326 2.70 -36.66 -18.07
N ALA A 327 1.37 -36.63 -18.00
CA ALA A 327 0.65 -36.38 -16.75
C ALA A 327 0.98 -37.44 -15.68
N ALA A 328 0.94 -38.74 -16.03
CA ALA A 328 1.21 -39.83 -15.08
C ALA A 328 2.62 -39.77 -14.51
N ARG A 329 3.62 -39.42 -15.33
CA ARG A 329 5.03 -39.27 -14.91
C ARG A 329 5.22 -38.07 -13.98
N LEU A 330 4.59 -36.94 -14.28
CA LEU A 330 4.63 -35.75 -13.43
C LEU A 330 3.93 -35.99 -12.08
N ILE A 331 2.82 -36.73 -12.05
CA ILE A 331 2.14 -37.13 -10.81
C ILE A 331 3.03 -38.10 -9.99
N GLY A 332 3.62 -39.09 -10.65
CA GLY A 332 4.41 -40.15 -10.02
C GLY A 332 3.55 -41.19 -9.29
N ARG A 333 4.18 -42.28 -8.82
CA ARG A 333 3.46 -43.37 -8.15
C ARG A 333 2.71 -42.84 -6.93
N GLN A 334 1.40 -43.05 -6.90
CA GLN A 334 0.49 -42.53 -5.86
C GLN A 334 0.55 -41.00 -5.65
N GLY A 335 1.09 -40.21 -6.58
CA GLY A 335 1.25 -38.75 -6.41
C GLY A 335 2.54 -38.33 -5.71
N ALA A 336 3.54 -39.20 -5.60
CA ALA A 336 4.77 -38.90 -4.88
C ALA A 336 5.54 -37.68 -5.44
N ASN A 337 5.61 -37.54 -6.76
CA ASN A 337 6.37 -36.46 -7.40
C ASN A 337 5.66 -35.11 -7.21
N VAL A 338 4.37 -35.05 -7.54
CA VAL A 338 3.60 -33.80 -7.40
C VAL A 338 3.55 -33.33 -5.94
N ARG A 339 3.39 -34.22 -4.96
CA ARG A 339 3.39 -33.86 -3.53
C ARG A 339 4.72 -33.33 -3.01
N LEU A 340 5.84 -33.83 -3.53
CA LEU A 340 7.17 -33.30 -3.21
C LEU A 340 7.30 -31.86 -3.71
N VAL A 341 6.85 -31.60 -4.93
CA VAL A 341 6.86 -30.26 -5.54
C VAL A 341 5.89 -29.32 -4.83
N GLU A 342 4.68 -29.77 -4.48
CA GLU A 342 3.71 -28.98 -3.69
C GLU A 342 4.29 -28.54 -2.34
N ARG A 343 5.00 -29.44 -1.65
CA ARG A 343 5.67 -29.13 -0.37
C ARG A 343 6.77 -28.08 -0.53
N GLU A 344 7.50 -28.15 -1.63
CA GLU A 344 8.62 -27.26 -1.91
C GLU A 344 8.15 -25.86 -2.34
N VAL A 345 7.10 -25.80 -3.15
CA VAL A 345 6.54 -24.55 -3.70
C VAL A 345 5.52 -23.91 -2.74
N GLY A 346 4.94 -24.68 -1.82
CA GLY A 346 3.93 -24.19 -0.87
C GLY A 346 2.55 -23.96 -1.51
N LEU A 347 2.32 -24.48 -2.72
CA LEU A 347 1.06 -24.39 -3.45
C LEU A 347 0.57 -25.76 -3.88
N ARG A 348 -0.76 -25.88 -4.05
CA ARG A 348 -1.40 -27.06 -4.63
C ARG A 348 -1.17 -27.10 -6.14
N ILE A 349 -0.85 -28.28 -6.67
CA ILE A 349 -0.61 -28.50 -8.10
C ILE A 349 -1.63 -29.51 -8.63
N LYS A 350 -2.44 -29.06 -9.58
CA LYS A 350 -3.39 -29.86 -10.36
C LYS A 350 -2.76 -30.18 -11.70
N ILE A 351 -2.75 -31.45 -12.10
CA ILE A 351 -2.24 -31.88 -13.41
C ILE A 351 -3.43 -32.38 -14.20
N VAL A 352 -3.66 -31.79 -15.38
CA VAL A 352 -4.81 -32.07 -16.25
C VAL A 352 -4.34 -32.38 -17.66
N VAL A 353 -5.11 -33.18 -18.38
CA VAL A 353 -4.91 -33.45 -19.81
C VAL A 353 -6.12 -32.89 -20.55
N PRO A 354 -6.04 -31.69 -21.14
CA PRO A 354 -7.17 -31.09 -21.83
C PRO A 354 -7.36 -31.70 -23.23
N GLN A 355 -8.55 -31.53 -23.82
CA GLN A 355 -8.82 -31.96 -25.20
C GLN A 355 -7.99 -31.17 -26.23
N THR A 356 -7.77 -29.89 -25.94
CA THR A 356 -6.89 -29.00 -26.68
C THR A 356 -6.03 -28.28 -25.65
N LEU A 357 -4.71 -28.27 -25.84
CA LEU A 357 -3.84 -27.47 -24.97
C LEU A 357 -4.26 -26.00 -25.08
N PRO A 358 -4.45 -25.30 -23.94
CA PRO A 358 -4.68 -23.87 -23.99
C PRO A 358 -3.50 -23.19 -24.69
N GLU A 359 -3.77 -22.11 -25.41
CA GLU A 359 -2.68 -21.32 -25.99
C GLU A 359 -1.71 -20.90 -24.88
N PRO A 360 -0.39 -20.93 -25.14
CA PRO A 360 0.57 -20.40 -24.21
C PRO A 360 0.16 -18.96 -23.87
N PRO A 361 0.18 -18.56 -22.59
CA PRO A 361 -0.14 -17.19 -22.17
C PRO A 361 0.61 -16.11 -22.99
N GLU A 362 1.78 -16.44 -23.52
CA GLU A 362 2.60 -15.62 -24.42
C GLU A 362 1.88 -15.21 -25.73
N VAL A 363 1.12 -16.13 -26.35
CA VAL A 363 0.41 -15.89 -27.62
C VAL A 363 -0.77 -14.96 -27.38
N GLU A 364 -1.52 -15.20 -26.31
CA GLU A 364 -2.64 -14.36 -25.90
C GLU A 364 -2.17 -12.95 -25.51
N MET A 365 -1.07 -12.82 -24.78
CA MET A 365 -0.51 -11.54 -24.38
C MET A 365 0.00 -10.74 -25.59
N LYS A 366 0.70 -11.39 -26.53
CA LYS A 366 1.15 -10.75 -27.77
C LYS A 366 -0.03 -10.22 -28.58
N ARG A 367 -1.12 -11.01 -28.66
CA ARG A 367 -2.37 -10.61 -29.32
C ARG A 367 -3.01 -9.40 -28.64
N ARG A 368 -3.13 -9.41 -27.31
CA ARG A 368 -3.69 -8.28 -26.53
C ARG A 368 -2.84 -7.01 -26.64
N LEU A 369 -1.52 -7.15 -26.60
CA LEU A 369 -0.60 -6.02 -26.77
C LEU A 369 -0.73 -5.42 -28.18
N GLN A 370 -0.86 -6.27 -29.21
CA GLN A 370 -1.13 -5.82 -30.58
C GLN A 370 -2.48 -5.11 -30.70
N GLU A 371 -3.53 -5.61 -30.04
CA GLU A 371 -4.85 -4.97 -30.01
C GLU A 371 -4.80 -3.60 -29.32
N LEU A 372 -4.13 -3.51 -28.16
CA LEU A 372 -3.94 -2.25 -27.43
C LEU A 372 -3.14 -1.21 -28.21
N LEU A 373 -2.05 -1.63 -28.86
CA LEU A 373 -1.22 -0.74 -29.65
C LEU A 373 -1.92 -0.28 -30.93
N LYS A 374 -2.73 -1.13 -31.56
CA LYS A 374 -3.60 -0.73 -32.68
C LYS A 374 -4.67 0.28 -32.27
N ALA A 375 -5.13 0.26 -31.01
CA ALA A 375 -6.09 1.22 -30.50
C ALA A 375 -5.48 2.61 -30.18
N LEU A 376 -4.15 2.72 -30.17
CA LEU A 376 -3.41 3.95 -29.87
C LEU A 376 -2.96 4.73 -31.12
N VAL A 377 -3.14 4.15 -32.31
CA VAL A 377 -2.88 4.76 -33.63
C VAL A 377 -4.23 5.01 -34.31
#